data_AF-A0A7I7S0G8-F1
#
_entry.id   AF-A0A7I7S0G8-F1
#
_cell.length_a   1.000
_cell.length_b   1.000
_cell.length_c   1.000
_cell.angle_alpha   90.00
_cell.angle_beta   90.00
_cell.angle_gamma   90.00
#
_symmetry.space_group_name_H-M   'P 1'
#
loop_
_entity.id
_entity.type
_entity.pdbx_description
1 polymer ?
#
loop_
_entity_poly.entity_id
_entity_poly.type
_entity_poly.pdbx_seq_one_letter_code
_entity_poly.pdbx_strand_id
1 'polypeptide(L)'
;MAVSNTEVAPDEVACGAEPLATVSTDVLHPREVPLGGPRAIRVRRTLPQRDRSMVGAWCFADHYGPHDVTGGSGMDVPPHPHTGLQTVSWLFAGEIEHRDSGGVHAMVRPGELNLMTAGSGICHSEVSTPDTTMLHGAQLWVALPDADRDTARDFAH
;
A
#
# COMPACT_ATOMS: atom_id res chain seq x y z
N MET A 1 4.72 0.63 23.13
CA MET A 1 4.81 -0.68 22.48
C MET A 1 5.29 -0.39 21.07
N ALA A 2 6.55 -0.67 20.73
CA ALA A 2 7.08 -0.42 19.39
C ALA A 2 6.48 -1.47 18.46
N VAL A 3 5.62 -1.06 17.53
CA VAL A 3 4.74 -1.98 16.79
C VAL A 3 5.33 -2.43 15.44
N SER A 4 6.54 -1.98 15.08
CA SER A 4 7.25 -2.51 13.91
C SER A 4 8.75 -2.37 14.06
N ASN A 5 9.44 -3.44 13.65
CA ASN A 5 10.87 -3.47 13.44
C ASN A 5 11.17 -2.65 12.17
N THR A 6 12.14 -1.73 12.23
CA THR A 6 12.59 -0.90 11.11
C THR A 6 13.91 -1.39 10.51
N GLU A 7 14.42 -2.55 10.94
CA GLU A 7 15.60 -3.19 10.37
C GLU A 7 15.36 -3.54 8.89
N VAL A 8 16.29 -3.11 8.04
CA VAL A 8 16.32 -3.39 6.59
C VAL A 8 16.76 -4.83 6.27
N ALA A 9 17.29 -5.55 7.25
CA ALA A 9 17.67 -6.96 7.14
C ALA A 9 17.38 -7.64 8.49
N PRO A 10 16.10 -7.87 8.82
CA PRO A 10 15.73 -8.47 10.10
C PRO A 10 16.20 -9.92 10.13
N ASP A 11 16.63 -10.39 11.29
CA ASP A 11 16.87 -11.81 11.49
C ASP A 11 15.55 -12.58 11.31
N GLU A 12 15.56 -13.63 10.48
CA GLU A 12 14.42 -14.52 10.33
C GLU A 12 14.18 -15.27 11.65
N VAL A 13 13.12 -14.91 12.36
CA VAL A 13 12.71 -15.61 13.58
C VAL A 13 11.60 -16.58 13.23
N ALA A 14 11.79 -17.87 13.52
CA ALA A 14 10.71 -18.83 13.49
C ALA A 14 9.69 -18.46 14.58
N CYS A 15 8.51 -17.99 14.18
CA CYS A 15 7.42 -17.70 15.10
C CYS A 15 7.03 -18.97 15.86
N GLY A 16 7.48 -19.08 17.12
CA GLY A 16 6.99 -20.09 18.04
C GLY A 16 5.54 -19.80 18.38
N ALA A 17 4.64 -20.73 18.07
CA ALA A 17 3.28 -20.69 18.57
C ALA A 17 3.31 -21.01 20.08
N GLU A 18 3.67 -20.03 20.90
CA GLU A 18 3.30 -20.08 22.31
C GLU A 18 1.77 -20.20 22.36
N PRO A 19 1.20 -21.07 23.20
CA PRO A 19 -0.25 -21.22 23.30
C PRO A 19 -0.85 -19.92 23.84
N LEU A 20 -1.20 -19.03 22.92
CA LEU A 20 -1.91 -17.80 23.20
C LEU A 20 -3.25 -18.16 23.85
N ALA A 21 -3.52 -17.53 25.00
CA ALA A 21 -4.84 -17.49 25.61
C ALA A 21 -5.90 -17.26 24.52
N THR A 22 -6.97 -18.05 24.55
CA THR A 22 -8.10 -18.12 23.60
C THR A 22 -8.02 -17.07 22.49
N VAL A 23 -7.34 -17.39 21.38
CA VAL A 23 -7.24 -16.49 20.23
C VAL A 23 -8.64 -16.33 19.64
N SER A 24 -9.24 -15.15 19.76
CA SER A 24 -10.44 -14.84 18.97
C SER A 24 -9.99 -14.51 17.54
N THR A 25 -10.56 -15.23 16.58
CA THR A 25 -10.36 -14.94 15.17
C THR A 25 -11.46 -13.99 14.72
N ASP A 26 -11.09 -12.75 14.41
CA ASP A 26 -12.01 -11.77 13.84
C ASP A 26 -11.83 -11.75 12.31
N VAL A 27 -12.94 -11.80 11.57
CA VAL A 27 -12.93 -11.67 10.10
C VAL A 27 -13.32 -10.24 9.73
N LEU A 28 -12.39 -9.52 9.11
CA LEU A 28 -12.63 -8.17 8.59
C LEU A 28 -13.11 -8.26 7.14
N HIS A 29 -14.38 -7.93 6.90
CA HIS A 29 -14.92 -7.86 5.55
C HIS A 29 -14.57 -6.51 4.89
N PRO A 30 -14.09 -6.50 3.64
CA PRO A 30 -13.81 -5.26 2.95
C PRO A 30 -15.09 -4.56 2.47
N ARG A 31 -15.00 -3.26 2.24
CA ARG A 31 -16.03 -2.47 1.56
C ARG A 31 -15.51 -1.93 0.24
N GLU A 32 -16.41 -1.73 -0.72
CA GLU A 32 -16.04 -1.20 -2.02
C GLU A 32 -15.97 0.34 -2.00
N VAL A 33 -14.87 0.92 -2.49
CA VAL A 33 -14.62 2.37 -2.53
C VAL A 33 -13.95 2.79 -3.83
N PRO A 34 -14.13 4.04 -4.30
CA PRO A 34 -13.36 4.55 -5.44
C PRO A 34 -11.89 4.87 -5.07
N LEU A 35 -10.95 4.56 -5.97
CA LEU A 35 -9.51 4.88 -5.84
C LEU A 35 -9.10 6.06 -6.76
N GLY A 36 -9.17 7.30 -6.25
CA GLY A 36 -8.81 8.50 -7.04
C GLY A 36 -9.99 9.39 -7.45
N GLY A 37 -11.17 9.23 -6.85
CA GLY A 37 -12.34 10.11 -7.05
C GLY A 37 -13.52 9.47 -7.79
N PRO A 38 -14.54 10.22 -8.23
CA PRO A 38 -15.82 9.66 -8.69
C PRO A 38 -15.77 8.80 -9.96
N ARG A 39 -14.75 8.98 -10.81
CA ARG A 39 -14.52 8.21 -12.04
C ARG A 39 -13.43 7.14 -11.90
N ALA A 40 -12.99 6.90 -10.67
CA ALA A 40 -11.97 5.93 -10.35
C ALA A 40 -12.46 4.49 -10.47
N ILE A 41 -11.51 3.57 -10.62
CA ILE A 41 -11.74 2.15 -10.35
C ILE A 41 -12.25 1.96 -8.92
N ARG A 42 -13.11 0.95 -8.76
CA ARG A 42 -13.58 0.49 -7.45
C ARG A 42 -12.56 -0.46 -6.85
N VAL A 43 -12.28 -0.36 -5.57
CA VAL A 43 -11.34 -1.22 -4.85
C VAL A 43 -11.96 -1.71 -3.56
N ARG A 44 -11.47 -2.83 -3.05
CA ARG A 44 -11.91 -3.42 -1.79
C ARG A 44 -11.02 -2.94 -0.66
N ARG A 45 -11.53 -1.98 0.14
CA ARG A 45 -10.84 -1.45 1.33
C ARG A 45 -11.14 -2.28 2.55
N THR A 46 -10.10 -2.86 3.14
CA THR A 46 -10.16 -3.65 4.39
C THR A 46 -9.73 -2.84 5.60
N LEU A 47 -8.72 -1.96 5.44
CA LEU A 47 -8.27 -1.04 6.48
C LEU A 47 -8.20 0.40 5.92
N PRO A 48 -8.51 1.42 6.74
CA PRO A 48 -9.10 1.32 8.08
C PRO A 48 -10.61 1.07 8.02
N GLN A 49 -11.17 0.48 9.08
CA GLN A 49 -12.61 0.39 9.30
C GLN A 49 -12.98 0.55 10.79
N ARG A 50 -14.28 0.64 11.09
CA ARG A 50 -14.79 0.97 12.44
C ARG A 50 -14.27 0.01 13.52
N ASP A 51 -14.25 -1.28 13.22
CA ASP A 51 -13.91 -2.32 14.20
C ASP A 51 -12.39 -2.54 14.33
N ARG A 52 -11.63 -2.12 13.32
CA ARG A 52 -10.17 -2.21 13.30
C ARG A 52 -9.58 -1.12 12.41
N SER A 53 -8.84 -0.20 13.03
CA SER A 53 -8.11 0.85 12.32
C SER A 53 -6.73 0.39 11.83
N MET A 54 -6.06 -0.48 12.59
CA MET A 54 -4.70 -0.95 12.30
C MET A 54 -4.51 -2.43 12.66
N VAL A 55 -3.56 -3.09 11.99
CA VAL A 55 -3.01 -4.40 12.38
C VAL A 55 -1.50 -4.26 12.46
N GLY A 56 -0.92 -4.28 13.65
CA GLY A 56 0.47 -3.84 13.80
C GLY A 56 0.63 -2.38 13.34
N ALA A 57 1.66 -2.08 12.54
CA ALA A 57 1.81 -0.78 11.88
C ALA A 57 0.98 -0.62 10.58
N TRP A 58 0.37 -1.69 10.06
CA TRP A 58 -0.47 -1.63 8.87
C TRP A 58 -1.73 -0.82 9.16
N CYS A 59 -1.86 0.36 8.55
CA CYS A 59 -2.96 1.29 8.79
C CYS A 59 -3.91 1.46 7.60
N PHE A 60 -3.59 0.83 6.48
CA PHE A 60 -4.37 0.89 5.25
C PHE A 60 -4.16 -0.38 4.43
N ALA A 61 -5.24 -0.86 3.81
CA ALA A 61 -5.20 -2.00 2.91
C ALA A 61 -6.33 -1.93 1.89
N ASP A 62 -5.97 -1.61 0.65
CA ASP A 62 -6.84 -1.73 -0.51
C ASP A 62 -6.38 -2.90 -1.38
N HIS A 63 -7.34 -3.73 -1.78
CA HIS A 63 -7.14 -4.70 -2.85
C HIS A 63 -7.87 -4.20 -4.10
N TYR A 64 -7.13 -4.02 -5.19
CA TYR A 64 -7.71 -3.66 -6.49
C TYR A 64 -7.65 -4.84 -7.45
N GLY A 65 -8.75 -5.08 -8.16
CA GLY A 65 -8.83 -6.13 -9.16
C GLY A 65 -9.21 -7.52 -8.65
N PRO A 66 -9.05 -8.55 -9.51
CA PRO A 66 -8.68 -8.41 -10.92
C PRO A 66 -9.73 -7.61 -11.71
N HIS A 67 -9.30 -6.56 -12.40
CA HIS A 67 -10.16 -5.71 -13.25
C HIS A 67 -9.68 -5.77 -14.69
N ASP A 68 -10.59 -6.10 -15.61
CA ASP A 68 -10.39 -5.81 -17.02
C ASP A 68 -10.52 -4.29 -17.22
N VAL A 69 -9.43 -3.67 -17.64
CA VAL A 69 -9.32 -2.23 -17.89
C VAL A 69 -9.14 -1.94 -19.39
N THR A 70 -9.34 -2.94 -20.24
CA THR A 70 -9.27 -2.80 -21.70
C THR A 70 -10.27 -1.75 -22.19
N GLY A 71 -9.79 -0.65 -22.75
CA GLY A 71 -10.64 0.44 -23.24
C GLY A 71 -11.40 1.21 -22.15
N GLY A 72 -11.10 0.96 -20.88
CA GLY A 72 -11.66 1.64 -19.71
C GLY A 72 -10.62 2.48 -18.96
N SER A 73 -10.98 2.96 -17.76
CA SER A 73 -10.04 3.61 -16.86
C SER A 73 -9.33 2.58 -15.97
N GLY A 74 -8.00 2.54 -16.05
CA GLY A 74 -7.16 1.85 -15.07
C GLY A 74 -7.01 2.65 -13.78
N MET A 75 -5.94 2.39 -13.04
CA MET A 75 -5.56 3.26 -11.93
C MET A 75 -5.18 4.64 -12.46
N ASP A 76 -5.75 5.71 -11.90
CA ASP A 76 -5.43 7.09 -12.24
C ASP A 76 -5.52 7.91 -10.96
N VAL A 77 -4.47 7.81 -10.13
CA VAL A 77 -4.36 8.53 -8.87
C VAL A 77 -3.47 9.76 -9.09
N PRO A 78 -4.06 10.97 -9.17
CA PRO A 78 -3.30 12.19 -9.42
C PRO A 78 -2.34 12.52 -8.26
N PRO A 79 -1.41 13.48 -8.46
CA PRO A 79 -0.48 13.89 -7.42
C PRO A 79 -1.17 14.20 -6.08
N HIS A 80 -0.78 13.48 -5.03
CA HIS A 80 -1.32 13.63 -3.68
C HIS A 80 -0.23 13.43 -2.61
N PRO A 81 -0.36 14.08 -1.44
CA PRO A 81 0.67 14.03 -0.40
C PRO A 81 0.51 12.85 0.57
N HIS A 82 1.64 12.42 1.14
CA HIS A 82 1.74 11.54 2.32
C HIS A 82 2.81 12.05 3.29
N THR A 83 2.70 11.69 4.57
CA THR A 83 3.71 11.95 5.62
C THR A 83 3.59 10.91 6.74
N GLY A 84 4.67 10.64 7.47
CA GLY A 84 4.66 9.76 8.65
C GLY A 84 4.34 8.29 8.36
N LEU A 85 4.45 7.86 7.10
CA LEU A 85 4.13 6.50 6.68
C LEU A 85 5.00 6.05 5.50
N GLN A 86 4.92 4.75 5.19
CA GLN A 86 5.38 4.19 3.93
C GLN A 86 4.16 3.69 3.14
N THR A 87 4.18 3.87 1.82
CA THR A 87 3.21 3.23 0.92
C THR A 87 3.85 2.03 0.23
N VAL A 88 3.08 0.97 0.10
CA VAL A 88 3.47 -0.28 -0.55
C VAL A 88 2.52 -0.53 -1.71
N SER A 89 3.06 -0.63 -2.92
CA SER A 89 2.31 -0.97 -4.13
C SER A 89 2.80 -2.31 -4.64
N TRP A 90 1.94 -3.32 -4.62
CA TRP A 90 2.30 -4.70 -4.97
C TRP A 90 1.38 -5.24 -6.05
N LEU A 91 1.93 -5.60 -7.20
CA LEU A 91 1.14 -6.03 -8.36
C LEU A 91 1.17 -7.54 -8.57
N PHE A 92 0.00 -8.07 -8.93
CA PHE A 92 -0.21 -9.44 -9.38
C PHE A 92 -0.45 -9.52 -10.90
N ALA A 93 -1.00 -8.45 -11.49
CA ALA A 93 -1.17 -8.28 -12.94
C ALA A 93 -1.24 -6.78 -13.30
N GLY A 94 -0.82 -6.44 -14.52
CA GLY A 94 -0.78 -5.07 -15.04
C GLY A 94 0.55 -4.36 -14.78
N GLU A 95 0.61 -3.08 -15.15
CA GLU A 95 1.77 -2.22 -14.91
C GLU A 95 1.31 -0.83 -14.43
N ILE A 96 1.96 -0.30 -13.40
CA ILE A 96 1.69 1.04 -12.86
C ILE A 96 2.96 1.88 -12.95
N GLU A 97 2.80 3.11 -13.43
CA GLU A 97 3.81 4.17 -13.36
C GLU A 97 3.69 4.92 -12.02
N HIS A 98 4.77 4.93 -11.25
CA HIS A 98 4.97 5.74 -10.05
C HIS A 98 5.83 6.95 -10.39
N ARG A 99 5.39 8.14 -9.96
CA ARG A 99 6.20 9.37 -10.02
C ARG A 99 6.04 10.16 -8.73
N ASP A 100 7.12 10.73 -8.22
CA ASP A 100 7.08 11.53 -7.00
C ASP A 100 7.88 12.85 -7.03
N SER A 101 7.64 13.68 -6.01
CA SER A 101 8.33 14.97 -5.81
C SER A 101 9.77 14.83 -5.33
N GLY A 102 10.25 13.61 -5.08
CA GLY A 102 11.67 13.27 -4.90
C GLY A 102 12.40 13.08 -6.22
N GLY A 103 11.68 13.04 -7.36
CA GLY A 103 12.23 12.80 -8.68
C GLY A 103 12.31 11.32 -9.04
N VAL A 104 11.75 10.43 -8.22
CA VAL A 104 11.66 9.01 -8.57
C VAL A 104 10.63 8.83 -9.67
N HIS A 105 10.99 7.99 -10.63
CA HIS A 105 10.11 7.52 -11.68
C HIS A 105 10.36 6.03 -11.87
N ALA A 106 9.37 5.20 -11.53
CA ALA A 106 9.49 3.75 -11.52
C ALA A 106 8.25 3.10 -12.12
N MET A 107 8.43 1.93 -12.73
CA MET A 107 7.34 1.09 -13.23
C MET A 107 7.23 -0.13 -12.33
N VAL A 108 6.03 -0.40 -11.82
CA VAL A 108 5.71 -1.60 -11.04
C VAL A 108 5.09 -2.62 -11.96
N ARG A 109 5.62 -3.84 -11.97
CA ARG A 109 5.16 -4.97 -12.78
C ARG A 109 4.69 -6.13 -11.89
N PRO A 110 4.08 -7.17 -12.47
CA PRO A 110 3.62 -8.32 -11.70
C PRO A 110 4.75 -9.00 -10.92
N GLY A 111 4.55 -9.18 -9.61
CA GLY A 111 5.54 -9.73 -8.69
C GLY A 111 6.46 -8.68 -8.05
N GLU A 112 6.49 -7.45 -8.55
CA GLU A 112 7.31 -6.36 -8.02
C GLU A 112 6.58 -5.57 -6.92
N LEU A 113 7.36 -4.95 -6.04
CA LEU A 113 6.88 -4.16 -4.91
C LEU A 113 7.55 -2.78 -4.95
N ASN A 114 6.77 -1.72 -4.92
CA ASN A 114 7.27 -0.37 -4.61
C ASN A 114 7.10 -0.09 -3.13
N LEU A 115 8.17 0.32 -2.47
CA LEU A 115 8.14 0.83 -1.11
C LEU A 115 8.59 2.31 -1.12
N MET A 116 7.64 3.22 -0.96
CA MET A 116 7.91 4.66 -0.84
C MET A 116 7.83 5.09 0.62
N THR A 117 8.92 5.56 1.19
CA THR A 117 8.97 6.16 2.53
C THR A 117 8.65 7.65 2.42
N ALA A 118 7.52 8.09 2.99
CA ALA A 118 7.11 9.48 2.94
C ALA A 118 7.88 10.35 3.95
N GLY A 119 8.10 9.84 5.17
CA GLY A 119 8.76 10.58 6.25
C GLY A 119 8.15 11.97 6.48
N SER A 120 9.00 12.99 6.52
CA SER A 120 8.61 14.41 6.62
C SER A 120 7.62 14.87 5.54
N GLY A 121 7.54 14.19 4.39
CA GLY A 121 6.53 14.46 3.37
C GLY A 121 6.98 14.15 1.94
N ILE A 122 6.07 13.59 1.15
CA ILE A 122 6.24 13.38 -0.29
C ILE A 122 4.90 13.54 -1.02
N CYS A 123 4.92 14.02 -2.25
CA CYS A 123 3.76 13.98 -3.14
C CYS A 123 4.05 13.00 -4.26
N HIS A 124 3.09 12.14 -4.60
CA HIS A 124 3.26 11.15 -5.65
C HIS A 124 1.97 10.89 -6.43
N SER A 125 2.11 10.28 -7.60
CA SER A 125 1.01 9.82 -8.46
C SER A 125 1.26 8.38 -8.88
N GLU A 126 0.18 7.62 -9.02
CA GLU A 126 0.19 6.24 -9.48
C GLU A 126 -0.83 6.08 -10.60
N VAL A 127 -0.37 5.70 -11.80
CA VAL A 127 -1.20 5.64 -13.00
C VAL A 127 -0.92 4.33 -13.74
N SER A 128 -1.96 3.60 -14.14
CA SER A 128 -1.80 2.43 -15.02
C SER A 128 -1.24 2.86 -16.37
N THR A 129 -0.31 2.07 -16.92
CA THR A 129 0.24 2.36 -18.25
C THR A 129 -0.80 2.19 -19.36
N PRO A 130 -0.66 2.86 -20.51
CA PRO A 130 -1.62 2.75 -21.62
C PRO A 130 -1.85 1.33 -22.16
N ASP A 131 -0.83 0.47 -22.04
CA ASP A 131 -0.89 -0.92 -22.51
C ASP A 131 -1.46 -1.90 -21.47
N THR A 132 -1.80 -1.42 -20.26
CA THR A 132 -2.40 -2.24 -19.21
C THR A 132 -3.83 -2.63 -19.59
N THR A 133 -4.09 -3.93 -19.72
CA THR A 133 -5.42 -4.50 -20.01
C THR A 133 -6.06 -5.17 -18.79
N MET A 134 -5.25 -5.60 -17.83
CA MET A 134 -5.69 -6.19 -16.57
C MET A 134 -4.95 -5.51 -15.43
N LEU A 135 -5.66 -5.09 -14.39
CA LEU A 135 -5.07 -4.53 -13.18
C LEU A 135 -5.46 -5.39 -11.97
N HIS A 136 -4.46 -5.90 -11.25
CA HIS A 136 -4.67 -6.69 -10.04
C HIS A 136 -3.49 -6.48 -9.08
N GLY A 137 -3.78 -6.11 -7.83
CA GLY A 137 -2.75 -5.88 -6.83
C GLY A 137 -3.31 -5.40 -5.50
N ALA A 138 -2.40 -4.94 -4.64
CA ALA A 138 -2.70 -4.37 -3.35
C ALA A 138 -1.95 -3.05 -3.14
N GLN A 139 -2.61 -2.12 -2.45
CA GLN A 139 -2.02 -0.92 -1.88
C GLN A 139 -2.08 -1.04 -0.36
N LEU A 140 -0.94 -0.95 0.31
CA LEU A 140 -0.84 -1.04 1.77
C LEU A 140 -0.11 0.18 2.31
N TRP A 141 -0.47 0.66 3.50
CA TRP A 141 0.32 1.69 4.19
C TRP A 141 0.81 1.19 5.54
N VAL A 142 2.06 1.51 5.85
CA VAL A 142 2.72 1.23 7.12
C VAL A 142 2.95 2.55 7.84
N ALA A 143 2.34 2.73 9.01
CA ALA A 143 2.63 3.89 9.84
C ALA A 143 4.08 3.80 10.35
N LEU A 144 4.87 4.86 10.16
CA LEU A 144 6.21 4.93 10.74
C LEU A 144 6.10 5.13 12.25
N PRO A 145 7.00 4.53 13.05
CA PRO A 145 7.05 4.81 14.49
C PRO A 145 7.41 6.28 14.73
N ASP A 146 7.07 6.80 15.91
CA ASP A 146 7.26 8.23 16.24
C ASP A 146 8.69 8.74 16.03
N ALA A 147 9.70 7.89 16.26
CA ALA A 147 11.10 8.25 16.06
C ALA A 147 11.47 8.49 14.58
N ASP A 148 10.74 7.85 13.65
CA ASP A 148 11.06 7.85 12.22
C ASP A 148 10.04 8.63 11.39
N ARG A 149 8.93 9.10 11.98
CA ARG A 149 7.84 9.75 11.24
C ARG A 149 8.25 10.97 10.44
N ASP A 150 9.31 11.66 10.87
CA ASP A 150 9.87 12.85 10.23
C ASP A 150 11.18 12.56 9.48
N THR A 151 11.52 11.29 9.25
CA THR A 151 12.74 10.90 8.52
C THR A 151 12.76 11.43 7.08
N ALA A 152 13.91 11.30 6.42
CA ALA A 152 14.02 11.64 5.01
C ALA A 152 13.14 10.71 4.17
N ARG A 153 12.65 11.23 3.04
CA ARG A 153 11.99 10.41 2.03
C ARG A 153 12.97 9.42 1.43
N ASP A 154 12.47 8.24 1.07
CA ASP A 154 13.24 7.17 0.46
C ASP A 154 12.36 6.32 -0.46
N PHE A 155 12.98 5.56 -1.36
CA PHE A 155 12.29 4.68 -2.30
C PHE A 155 13.09 3.41 -2.57
N ALA A 156 12.43 2.26 -2.41
CA ALA A 156 12.97 0.95 -2.75
C ALA A 156 12.02 0.20 -3.70
N HIS A 157 12.61 -0.50 -4.67
CA HIS A 157 11.93 -1.29 -5.71
C HIS A 157 12.67 -2.61 -5.91
#